data_AF-A0A417VPM2-F1
#
_entry.id   AF-A0A417VPM2-F1
#
_cell.length_a   1.000
_cell.length_b   1.000
_cell.length_c   1.000
_cell.angle_alpha   90.00
_cell.angle_beta   90.00
_cell.angle_gamma   90.00
#
_symmetry.space_group_name_H-M   'P 1'
#
loop_
_entity.id
_entity.type
_entity.pdbx_description
1 polymer ?
#
loop_
_entity_poly.entity_id
_entity_poly.type
_entity_poly.pdbx_seq_one_letter_code
_entity_poly.pdbx_strand_id
1 'polypeptide(L)'
;MKKIKEMQQGKESITLLLKEINERTTKKGSAFLILTLTDGCDDINAKKWDMEKKDFPYNAGTVLECSVTVGTFNGQPDYVVETMRNVTDLVDIGEFVKKCPGNPEYMYTDLLQYVFAMPESLKTLVFAILEDHKDQFLYWSAAKSMHHNMLGGLIYHTYRMAQSADALCKIYSSANKHFVIAGCILHDIGKLQELATDQLGNASYTLDGNMFGHLMMGAILVRDYGKKLQTPEPVLKELEHIILSHHGEPEWGAVVKPASLEAFLVSQIDMIDARVMAFEEEITKLDAGLISDSRNFMLGNIFVHRSPEVE
;
A
#
# COMPACT_ATOMS: atom_id res chain seq x y z
N MET A 1 21.40 5.55 6.69
CA MET A 1 21.10 5.62 8.14
C MET A 1 20.91 4.21 8.67
N LYS A 2 21.27 3.94 9.93
CA LYS A 2 21.01 2.65 10.59
C LYS A 2 19.51 2.35 10.53
N LYS A 3 19.13 1.10 10.20
CA LYS A 3 17.73 0.67 10.14
C LYS A 3 17.30 -0.01 11.44
N ILE A 4 16.00 0.00 11.74
CA ILE A 4 15.40 -0.61 12.94
C ILE A 4 15.79 -2.08 13.05
N LYS A 5 15.73 -2.81 11.94
CA LYS A 5 16.14 -4.23 11.85
C LYS A 5 17.60 -4.50 12.19
N GLU A 6 18.46 -3.48 12.16
CA GLU A 6 19.89 -3.58 12.48
C GLU A 6 20.18 -3.26 13.95
N MET A 7 19.16 -2.85 14.73
CA MET A 7 19.32 -2.62 16.16
C MET A 7 19.50 -3.95 16.91
N GLN A 8 20.46 -3.99 17.83
CA GLN A 8 20.71 -5.15 18.67
C GLN A 8 20.18 -4.91 20.08
N GLN A 9 20.08 -5.97 20.87
CA GLN A 9 19.71 -5.87 22.29
C GLN A 9 20.69 -4.93 23.02
N GLY A 10 20.15 -4.01 23.80
CA GLY A 10 20.93 -2.97 24.48
C GLY A 10 20.64 -1.57 23.94
N LYS A 11 21.56 -0.65 24.19
CA LYS A 11 21.39 0.77 23.88
C LYS A 11 21.90 1.09 22.48
N GLU A 12 21.05 1.70 21.68
CA GLU A 12 21.30 2.02 20.28
C GLU A 12 20.99 3.49 19.99
N SER A 13 21.74 4.09 19.07
CA SER A 13 21.45 5.42 18.52
C SER A 13 20.96 5.29 17.09
N ILE A 14 19.81 5.89 16.78
CA ILE A 14 19.16 5.77 15.48
C ILE A 14 18.35 7.03 15.16
N THR A 15 18.35 7.45 13.89
CA THR A 15 17.52 8.54 13.41
C THR A 15 16.18 8.01 12.94
N LEU A 16 15.09 8.54 13.49
CA LEU A 16 13.73 8.09 13.23
C LEU A 16 12.78 9.27 13.05
N LEU A 17 11.75 9.10 12.23
CA LEU A 17 10.64 10.05 12.12
C LEU A 17 9.57 9.71 13.17
N LEU A 18 9.11 10.72 13.91
CA LEU A 18 7.99 10.60 14.84
C LEU A 18 6.64 10.64 14.09
N LYS A 19 5.92 9.52 14.04
CA LYS A 19 4.61 9.43 13.37
C LYS A 19 3.45 9.77 14.29
N GLU A 20 3.45 9.23 15.51
CA GLU A 20 2.33 9.39 16.44
C GLU A 20 2.79 9.50 17.89
N ILE A 21 1.98 10.20 18.70
CA ILE A 21 2.21 10.41 20.13
C ILE A 21 0.93 10.04 20.88
N ASN A 22 0.97 8.90 21.59
CA ASN A 22 -0.13 8.40 22.39
C ASN A 22 0.24 8.43 23.88
N GLU A 23 -0.53 9.16 24.69
CA GLU A 23 -0.35 9.18 26.15
C GLU A 23 -1.05 7.98 26.79
N ARG A 24 -0.38 7.34 27.75
CA ARG A 24 -0.96 6.29 28.60
C ARG A 24 -0.56 6.50 30.04
N THR A 25 -1.29 5.83 30.93
CA THR A 25 -1.02 5.87 32.37
C THR A 25 -0.61 4.49 32.86
N THR A 26 0.41 4.44 33.70
CA THR A 26 0.80 3.21 34.41
C THR A 26 -0.27 2.81 35.43
N LYS A 27 -0.24 1.57 35.90
CA LYS A 27 -1.11 1.11 37.01
C LYS A 27 -0.95 1.94 38.30
N LYS A 28 0.18 2.65 38.44
CA LYS A 28 0.50 3.51 39.60
C LYS A 28 0.10 4.98 39.38
N GLY A 29 -0.49 5.33 38.25
CA GLY A 29 -0.98 6.68 37.96
C GLY A 29 0.01 7.59 37.23
N SER A 30 1.28 7.22 37.09
CA SER A 30 2.26 8.01 36.32
C SER A 30 1.99 7.95 34.82
N ALA A 31 2.04 9.09 34.13
CA ALA A 31 1.92 9.18 32.67
C ALA A 31 3.21 8.75 31.96
N PHE A 32 3.05 8.17 30.78
CA PHE A 32 4.13 7.88 29.84
C PHE A 32 3.61 7.97 28.41
N LEU A 33 4.51 8.18 27.46
CA LEU A 33 4.18 8.21 26.05
C LEU A 33 4.51 6.88 25.37
N ILE A 34 3.66 6.49 24.44
CA ILE A 34 3.97 5.54 23.38
C ILE A 34 4.18 6.36 22.11
N LEU A 35 5.41 6.33 21.61
CA LEU A 35 5.83 7.02 20.41
C LEU A 35 5.90 6.00 19.28
N THR A 36 5.16 6.25 18.20
CA THR A 36 5.30 5.48 16.96
C THR A 36 6.43 6.13 16.16
N LEU A 37 7.54 5.41 16.00
CA LEU A 37 8.76 5.88 15.34
C LEU A 37 9.03 5.02 14.11
N THR A 38 9.44 5.62 12.99
CA THR A 38 9.75 4.91 11.75
C THR A 38 11.12 5.25 11.21
N ASP A 39 11.78 4.26 10.60
CA ASP A 39 12.98 4.46 9.78
C ASP A 39 12.66 4.55 8.27
N GLY A 40 11.37 4.59 7.92
CA GLY A 40 10.83 4.54 6.56
C GLY A 40 10.62 3.14 5.99
N CYS A 41 11.01 2.09 6.70
CA CYS A 41 10.77 0.71 6.32
C CYS A 41 9.93 -0.01 7.38
N ASP A 42 10.35 0.12 8.64
CA ASP A 42 9.75 -0.51 9.80
C ASP A 42 9.27 0.54 10.80
N ASP A 43 8.21 0.22 11.54
CA ASP A 43 7.68 1.03 12.62
C ASP A 43 7.93 0.34 13.97
N ILE A 44 8.35 1.09 14.98
CA ILE A 44 8.39 0.64 16.38
C ILE A 44 7.47 1.48 17.26
N ASN A 45 6.88 0.82 18.26
CA ASN A 45 6.21 1.49 19.38
C ASN A 45 7.18 1.59 20.55
N ALA A 46 7.76 2.76 20.76
CA ALA A 46 8.73 2.97 21.82
C ALA A 46 8.15 3.76 23.00
N LYS A 47 8.46 3.33 24.22
CA LYS A 47 7.97 3.95 25.45
C LYS A 47 8.90 5.07 25.88
N LYS A 48 8.33 6.23 26.18
CA LYS A 48 9.01 7.33 26.88
C LYS A 48 8.37 7.48 28.25
N TRP A 49 9.04 6.94 29.27
CA TRP A 49 8.57 6.96 30.65
C TRP A 49 8.61 8.36 31.27
N ASP A 50 7.76 8.57 32.29
CA ASP A 50 7.68 9.77 33.11
C ASP A 50 7.57 11.06 32.27
N MET A 51 6.69 11.03 31.27
CA MET A 51 6.47 12.11 30.31
C MET A 51 4.98 12.25 30.01
N GLU A 52 4.44 13.45 30.20
CA GLU A 52 3.10 13.84 29.74
C GLU A 52 3.17 14.45 28.34
N LYS A 53 2.11 14.28 27.55
CA LYS A 53 2.06 14.76 26.16
C LYS A 53 2.15 16.28 26.08
N LYS A 54 1.61 16.99 27.08
CA LYS A 54 1.65 18.46 27.17
C LYS A 54 3.07 19.01 27.31
N ASP A 55 3.97 18.23 27.91
CA ASP A 55 5.35 18.62 28.21
C ASP A 55 6.34 18.08 27.14
N PHE A 56 5.82 17.34 26.17
CA PHE A 56 6.63 16.75 25.11
C PHE A 56 6.98 17.78 24.03
N PRO A 57 8.26 18.04 23.74
CA PRO A 57 8.66 19.20 22.94
C PRO A 57 8.56 18.98 21.42
N TYR A 58 8.14 17.79 20.97
CA TYR A 58 8.14 17.41 19.55
C TYR A 58 6.73 17.08 19.06
N ASN A 59 6.47 17.36 17.78
CA ASN A 59 5.22 17.02 17.12
C ASN A 59 5.42 15.84 16.16
N ALA A 60 4.32 15.17 15.80
CA ALA A 60 4.33 14.25 14.66
C ALA A 60 4.88 14.96 13.41
N GLY A 61 5.68 14.24 12.61
CA GLY A 61 6.44 14.80 11.48
C GLY A 61 7.86 15.27 11.84
N THR A 62 8.27 15.22 13.10
CA THR A 62 9.64 15.61 13.51
C THR A 62 10.62 14.46 13.32
N VAL A 63 11.75 14.71 12.67
CA VAL A 63 12.88 13.77 12.59
C VAL A 63 13.76 13.92 13.83
N LEU A 64 13.97 12.82 14.54
CA LEU A 64 14.67 12.78 15.81
C LEU A 64 15.84 11.81 15.74
N GLU A 65 16.99 12.20 16.28
CA GLU A 65 17.99 11.22 16.69
C GLU A 65 17.60 10.71 18.09
N CYS A 66 17.30 9.42 18.14
CA CYS A 66 16.79 8.73 19.31
C CYS A 66 17.87 7.82 19.89
N SER A 67 18.04 7.89 21.21
CA SER A 67 18.69 6.83 21.96
C SER A 67 17.64 5.83 22.43
N VAL A 68 17.62 4.64 21.83
CA VAL A 68 16.64 3.59 22.09
C VAL A 68 17.32 2.42 22.78
N THR A 69 16.77 1.99 23.91
CA THR A 69 17.15 0.75 24.58
C THR A 69 16.21 -0.37 24.10
N VAL A 70 16.79 -1.35 23.40
CA VAL A 70 16.12 -2.54 22.89
C VAL A 70 16.21 -3.64 23.93
N GLY A 71 15.06 -4.03 24.48
CA GLY A 71 14.90 -5.11 25.43
C GLY A 71 13.94 -6.18 24.92
N THR A 72 13.53 -7.05 25.83
CA THR A 72 12.53 -8.08 25.57
C THR A 72 11.52 -8.09 26.71
N PHE A 73 10.24 -8.01 26.39
CA PHE A 73 9.15 -8.10 27.36
C PHE A 73 8.15 -9.15 26.89
N ASN A 74 7.89 -10.18 27.71
CA ASN A 74 7.05 -11.32 27.35
C ASN A 74 7.42 -12.00 26.01
N GLY A 75 8.71 -12.07 25.69
CA GLY A 75 9.20 -12.68 24.45
C GLY A 75 9.06 -11.81 23.20
N GLN A 76 8.53 -10.58 23.30
CA GLN A 76 8.51 -9.60 22.21
C GLN A 76 9.53 -8.48 22.42
N PRO A 77 10.05 -7.87 21.35
CA PRO A 77 10.91 -6.69 21.45
C PRO A 77 10.20 -5.56 22.24
N ASP A 78 10.92 -4.98 23.20
CA ASP A 78 10.46 -3.81 23.96
C ASP A 78 11.42 -2.65 23.70
N TYR A 79 10.89 -1.50 23.30
CA TYR A 79 11.69 -0.33 22.95
C TYR A 79 11.43 0.78 23.96
N VAL A 80 12.50 1.30 24.57
CA VAL A 80 12.43 2.44 25.49
C VAL A 80 13.30 3.57 24.96
N VAL A 81 12.71 4.75 24.78
CA VAL A 81 13.46 5.93 24.34
C VAL A 81 13.97 6.67 25.57
N GLU A 82 15.29 6.79 25.68
CA GLU A 82 15.95 7.49 26.78
C GLU A 82 16.05 8.98 26.48
N THR A 83 16.69 9.31 25.35
CA THR A 83 16.93 10.68 24.89
C THR A 83 16.52 10.84 23.44
N MET A 84 16.10 12.06 23.09
CA MET A 84 15.74 12.47 21.74
C MET A 84 16.27 13.87 21.50
N ARG A 85 16.89 14.08 20.34
CA ARG A 85 17.23 15.42 19.85
C ARG A 85 16.67 15.62 18.45
N ASN A 86 16.16 16.82 18.20
CA ASN A 86 15.74 17.21 16.86
C ASN A 86 16.96 17.20 15.93
N VAL A 87 16.81 16.62 14.74
CA VAL A 87 17.81 16.72 13.69
C VAL A 87 17.56 18.02 12.94
N THR A 88 18.44 19.00 13.14
CA THR A 88 18.30 20.35 12.58
C THR A 88 18.78 20.47 11.13
N ASP A 89 19.45 19.45 10.61
CA ASP A 89 19.87 19.40 9.22
C ASP A 89 18.65 19.21 8.30
N LEU A 90 18.77 19.63 7.04
CA LEU A 90 17.79 19.36 5.99
C LEU A 90 17.78 17.86 5.69
N VAL A 91 17.18 17.06 6.57
CA VAL A 91 16.87 15.67 6.28
C VAL A 91 15.59 15.64 5.47
N ASP A 92 15.64 15.06 4.28
CA ASP A 92 14.44 14.85 3.48
C ASP A 92 13.54 13.85 4.22
N ILE A 93 12.39 14.33 4.68
CA ILE A 93 11.37 13.52 5.36
C ILE A 93 10.97 12.33 4.46
N GLY A 94 11.07 12.47 3.14
CA GLY A 94 10.87 11.41 2.17
C GLY A 94 11.81 10.20 2.33
N GLU A 95 12.91 10.29 3.08
CA GLU A 95 13.76 9.15 3.43
C GLU A 95 13.15 8.24 4.51
N PHE A 96 12.18 8.76 5.27
CA PHE A 96 11.46 8.04 6.33
C PHE A 96 10.06 7.62 5.91
N VAL A 97 9.77 7.65 4.61
CA VAL A 97 8.50 7.18 4.08
C VAL A 97 8.71 5.89 3.30
N LYS A 98 7.89 4.87 3.61
CA LYS A 98 7.86 3.63 2.82
C LYS A 98 7.38 3.97 1.42
N LYS A 99 8.23 3.76 0.42
CA LYS A 99 7.98 4.00 -1.01
C LYS A 99 7.90 2.67 -1.76
N CYS A 100 7.17 2.66 -2.86
CA CYS A 100 7.14 1.52 -3.74
C CYS A 100 8.53 1.23 -4.35
N PRO A 101 8.85 -0.04 -4.65
CA PRO A 101 10.07 -0.39 -5.37
C PRO A 101 10.07 0.20 -6.78
N GLY A 102 11.13 0.92 -7.15
CA GLY A 102 11.27 1.52 -8.48
C GLY A 102 10.82 2.98 -8.55
N ASN A 103 10.62 3.52 -9.76
CA ASN A 103 10.23 4.91 -9.98
C ASN A 103 8.79 4.97 -10.53
N PRO A 104 7.84 5.62 -9.81
CA PRO A 104 6.46 5.81 -10.25
C PRO A 104 6.31 6.41 -11.65
N GLU A 105 7.14 7.38 -12.03
CA GLU A 105 7.07 8.02 -13.36
C GLU A 105 7.42 7.04 -14.49
N TYR A 106 8.37 6.13 -14.23
CA TYR A 106 8.72 5.08 -15.20
C TYR A 106 7.60 4.04 -15.30
N MET A 107 6.99 3.65 -14.18
CA MET A 107 5.82 2.78 -14.18
C MET A 107 4.65 3.41 -14.94
N TYR A 108 4.40 4.71 -14.74
CA TYR A 108 3.36 5.45 -15.46
C TYR A 108 3.63 5.45 -16.95
N THR A 109 4.87 5.72 -17.35
CA THR A 109 5.29 5.70 -18.75
C THR A 109 5.08 4.32 -19.39
N ASP A 110 5.40 3.24 -18.68
CA ASP A 110 5.17 1.87 -19.15
C ASP A 110 3.67 1.55 -19.24
N LEU A 111 2.87 1.97 -18.26
CA LEU A 111 1.40 1.82 -18.29
C LEU A 111 0.82 2.51 -19.52
N LEU A 112 1.30 3.71 -19.87
CA LEU A 112 0.88 4.42 -21.06
C LEU A 112 1.17 3.66 -22.35
N GLN A 113 2.24 2.86 -22.43
CA GLN A 113 2.49 2.02 -23.61
C GLN A 113 1.36 1.01 -23.84
N TYR A 114 0.83 0.41 -22.77
CA TYR A 114 -0.33 -0.47 -22.87
C TYR A 114 -1.58 0.30 -23.29
N VAL A 115 -1.80 1.49 -22.72
CA VAL A 115 -2.96 2.34 -23.05
C VAL A 115 -2.94 2.74 -24.52
N PHE A 116 -1.79 3.18 -25.05
CA PHE A 116 -1.66 3.59 -26.44
C PHE A 116 -1.81 2.44 -27.45
N ALA A 117 -1.64 1.19 -27.02
CA ALA A 117 -1.92 0.00 -27.82
C ALA A 117 -3.40 -0.40 -27.85
N MET A 118 -4.27 0.23 -27.04
CA MET A 118 -5.71 -0.09 -26.99
C MET A 118 -6.49 0.47 -28.19
N PRO A 119 -7.65 -0.11 -28.53
CA PRO A 119 -8.62 0.50 -29.43
C PRO A 119 -9.03 1.91 -28.97
N GLU A 120 -9.39 2.76 -29.93
CA GLU A 120 -9.57 4.20 -29.72
C GLU A 120 -10.49 4.57 -28.55
N SER A 121 -11.63 3.89 -28.40
CA SER A 121 -12.59 4.16 -27.33
C SER A 121 -12.04 3.84 -25.94
N LEU A 122 -11.35 2.71 -25.78
CA LEU A 122 -10.71 2.33 -24.52
C LEU A 122 -9.52 3.24 -24.21
N LYS A 123 -8.66 3.47 -25.20
CA LYS A 123 -7.48 4.33 -25.07
C LYS A 123 -7.87 5.73 -24.60
N THR A 124 -8.82 6.36 -25.28
CA THR A 124 -9.26 7.72 -24.95
C THR A 124 -9.84 7.81 -23.54
N LEU A 125 -10.64 6.82 -23.12
CA LEU A 125 -11.20 6.77 -21.77
C LEU A 125 -10.14 6.58 -20.69
N VAL A 126 -9.32 5.53 -20.82
CA VAL A 126 -8.30 5.18 -19.81
C VAL A 126 -7.25 6.28 -19.70
N PHE A 127 -6.78 6.80 -20.83
CA PHE A 127 -5.81 7.89 -20.85
C PHE A 127 -6.35 9.15 -20.18
N ALA A 128 -7.58 9.56 -20.48
CA ALA A 128 -8.17 10.76 -19.88
C ALA A 128 -8.30 10.64 -18.35
N ILE A 129 -8.69 9.47 -17.84
CA ILE A 129 -8.79 9.23 -16.40
C ILE A 129 -7.40 9.30 -15.74
N LEU A 130 -6.41 8.62 -16.32
CA LEU A 130 -5.04 8.61 -15.78
C LEU A 130 -4.40 10.00 -15.79
N GLU A 131 -4.55 10.75 -16.89
CA GLU A 131 -3.91 12.05 -17.04
C GLU A 131 -4.50 13.08 -16.07
N ASP A 132 -5.84 13.13 -15.94
CA ASP A 132 -6.51 14.05 -15.01
C ASP A 132 -6.17 13.75 -13.54
N HIS A 133 -5.71 12.53 -13.22
CA HIS A 133 -5.38 12.10 -11.85
C HIS A 133 -3.90 11.75 -11.67
N LYS A 134 -3.02 12.10 -12.62
CA LYS A 134 -1.63 11.63 -12.65
C LYS A 134 -0.91 11.91 -11.33
N ASP A 135 -0.93 13.16 -10.88
CA ASP A 135 -0.19 13.59 -9.68
C ASP A 135 -0.60 12.80 -8.44
N GLN A 136 -1.89 12.52 -8.26
CA GLN A 136 -2.37 11.70 -7.17
C GLN A 136 -1.97 10.23 -7.37
N PHE A 137 -2.17 9.68 -8.57
CA PHE A 137 -1.93 8.28 -8.88
C PHE A 137 -0.46 7.87 -8.69
N LEU A 138 0.49 8.75 -9.01
CA LEU A 138 1.93 8.52 -8.80
C LEU A 138 2.31 8.36 -7.32
N TYR A 139 1.53 8.94 -6.41
CA TYR A 139 1.88 9.07 -5.01
C TYR A 139 0.97 8.28 -4.06
N TRP A 140 -0.27 7.99 -4.46
CA TRP A 140 -1.29 7.41 -3.59
C TRP A 140 -0.92 6.03 -3.05
N SER A 141 -1.31 5.77 -1.80
CA SER A 141 -1.28 4.42 -1.23
C SER A 141 -2.40 3.56 -1.81
N ALA A 142 -2.16 2.26 -1.99
CA ALA A 142 -3.20 1.33 -2.44
C ALA A 142 -4.08 0.82 -1.29
N ALA A 143 -3.67 1.01 -0.03
CA ALA A 143 -4.41 0.51 1.12
C ALA A 143 -4.05 1.26 2.40
N LYS A 144 -4.98 1.29 3.36
CA LYS A 144 -4.72 1.80 4.72
C LYS A 144 -3.86 0.87 5.58
N SER A 145 -4.07 -0.44 5.47
CA SER A 145 -3.44 -1.44 6.34
C SER A 145 -3.18 -2.78 5.67
N MET A 146 -3.49 -2.89 4.37
CA MET A 146 -3.33 -4.11 3.57
C MET A 146 -2.13 -3.95 2.62
N HIS A 147 -1.89 -4.94 1.76
CA HIS A 147 -0.81 -4.95 0.75
C HIS A 147 -0.69 -3.61 0.00
N HIS A 148 0.55 -3.21 -0.30
CA HIS A 148 0.87 -1.92 -0.93
C HIS A 148 0.52 -0.65 -0.15
N ASN A 149 0.45 -0.71 1.19
CA ASN A 149 0.40 0.48 2.04
C ASN A 149 1.76 1.22 2.06
N MET A 150 2.03 1.99 1.01
CA MET A 150 3.25 2.74 0.79
C MET A 150 3.01 3.84 -0.25
N LEU A 151 3.88 4.85 -0.29
CA LEU A 151 3.84 5.86 -1.34
C LEU A 151 4.08 5.27 -2.72
N GLY A 152 3.24 5.67 -3.67
CA GLY A 152 3.21 5.07 -5.01
C GLY A 152 2.76 3.60 -4.98
N GLY A 153 2.11 3.16 -3.90
CA GLY A 153 1.61 1.81 -3.76
C GLY A 153 0.53 1.49 -4.80
N LEU A 154 -0.37 2.45 -5.08
CA LEU A 154 -1.45 2.27 -6.04
C LEU A 154 -0.90 2.03 -7.46
N ILE A 155 -0.02 2.91 -7.94
CA ILE A 155 0.60 2.73 -9.27
C ILE A 155 1.47 1.48 -9.35
N TYR A 156 2.19 1.13 -8.28
CA TYR A 156 3.02 -0.08 -8.28
C TYR A 156 2.19 -1.36 -8.38
N HIS A 157 1.09 -1.43 -7.63
CA HIS A 157 0.10 -2.51 -7.73
C HIS A 157 -0.48 -2.60 -9.14
N THR A 158 -0.98 -1.48 -9.67
CA THR A 158 -1.53 -1.40 -11.03
C THR A 158 -0.51 -1.82 -12.10
N TYR A 159 0.75 -1.42 -11.95
CA TYR A 159 1.84 -1.78 -12.87
C TYR A 159 2.10 -3.29 -12.89
N ARG A 160 2.21 -3.92 -11.73
CA ARG A 160 2.41 -5.38 -11.60
C ARG A 160 1.24 -6.16 -12.19
N MET A 161 0.01 -5.69 -11.95
CA MET A 161 -1.19 -6.29 -12.54
C MET A 161 -1.21 -6.17 -14.07
N ALA A 162 -0.87 -5.00 -14.63
CA ALA A 162 -0.83 -4.80 -16.08
C ALA A 162 0.20 -5.70 -16.76
N GLN A 163 1.38 -5.87 -16.16
CA GLN A 163 2.40 -6.82 -16.64
C GLN A 163 1.90 -8.27 -16.60
N SER A 164 1.26 -8.65 -15.49
CA SER A 164 0.66 -9.98 -15.32
C SER A 164 -0.45 -10.24 -16.35
N ALA A 165 -1.30 -9.25 -16.59
CA ALA A 165 -2.35 -9.29 -17.61
C ALA A 165 -1.77 -9.49 -19.02
N ASP A 166 -0.72 -8.73 -19.39
CA ASP A 166 -0.05 -8.89 -20.68
C ASP A 166 0.53 -10.30 -20.86
N ALA A 167 1.15 -10.85 -19.82
CA ALA A 167 1.69 -12.21 -19.85
C ALA A 167 0.58 -13.27 -19.97
N LEU A 168 -0.46 -13.19 -19.15
CA LEU A 168 -1.55 -14.17 -19.15
C LEU A 168 -2.37 -14.13 -20.44
N CYS A 169 -2.57 -12.96 -21.04
CA CYS A 169 -3.30 -12.83 -22.30
C CYS A 169 -2.54 -13.38 -23.51
N LYS A 170 -1.21 -13.63 -23.41
CA LYS A 170 -0.46 -14.39 -24.43
C LYS A 170 -0.81 -15.87 -24.41
N ILE A 171 -1.28 -16.38 -23.28
CA ILE A 171 -1.66 -17.79 -23.08
C ILE A 171 -3.17 -17.96 -23.30
N TYR A 172 -3.98 -17.12 -22.66
CA TYR A 172 -5.44 -17.19 -22.69
C TYR A 172 -6.02 -16.29 -23.79
N SER A 173 -5.81 -16.69 -25.05
CA SER A 173 -6.21 -15.90 -26.23
C SER A 173 -7.72 -15.70 -26.41
N SER A 174 -8.56 -16.39 -25.62
CA SER A 174 -10.01 -16.19 -25.61
C SER A 174 -10.44 -14.93 -24.86
N ALA A 175 -9.57 -14.37 -24.02
CA ALA A 175 -9.83 -13.12 -23.33
C ALA A 175 -9.48 -11.92 -24.22
N ASN A 176 -10.28 -10.87 -24.18
CA ASN A 176 -9.93 -9.61 -24.79
C ASN A 176 -8.85 -8.91 -23.95
N LYS A 177 -7.60 -9.02 -24.40
CA LYS A 177 -6.42 -8.43 -23.76
C LYS A 177 -6.61 -6.95 -23.37
N HIS A 178 -7.29 -6.15 -24.18
CA HIS A 178 -7.44 -4.73 -23.91
C HIS A 178 -8.38 -4.46 -22.74
N PHE A 179 -9.45 -5.26 -22.59
CA PHE A 179 -10.33 -5.17 -21.42
C PHE A 179 -9.66 -5.69 -20.15
N VAL A 180 -8.87 -6.78 -20.23
CA VAL A 180 -8.12 -7.26 -19.05
C VAL A 180 -7.13 -6.20 -18.56
N ILE A 181 -6.35 -5.61 -19.46
CA ILE A 181 -5.35 -4.59 -19.08
C ILE A 181 -6.03 -3.29 -18.63
N ALA A 182 -7.04 -2.80 -19.35
CA ALA A 182 -7.80 -1.61 -18.92
C ALA A 182 -8.47 -1.84 -17.56
N GLY A 183 -9.02 -3.04 -17.35
CA GLY A 183 -9.54 -3.50 -16.07
C GLY A 183 -8.50 -3.44 -14.96
N CYS A 184 -7.31 -4.01 -15.16
CA CYS A 184 -6.22 -3.92 -14.19
C CYS A 184 -5.82 -2.46 -13.88
N ILE A 185 -5.83 -1.59 -14.90
CA ILE A 185 -5.50 -0.17 -14.72
C ILE A 185 -6.56 0.57 -13.90
N LEU A 186 -7.83 0.26 -14.09
CA LEU A 186 -8.94 1.03 -13.54
C LEU A 186 -9.65 0.39 -12.33
N HIS A 187 -9.42 -0.89 -12.03
CA HIS A 187 -10.19 -1.61 -11.00
C HIS A 187 -10.23 -0.87 -9.65
N ASP A 188 -9.10 -0.27 -9.28
CA ASP A 188 -8.86 0.39 -8.00
C ASP A 188 -8.89 1.93 -8.09
N ILE A 189 -9.27 2.52 -9.23
CA ILE A 189 -9.18 3.97 -9.44
C ILE A 189 -10.02 4.77 -8.43
N GLY A 190 -11.07 4.16 -7.87
CA GLY A 190 -11.87 4.75 -6.80
C GLY A 190 -11.08 5.04 -5.52
N LYS A 191 -9.91 4.42 -5.31
CA LYS A 191 -9.04 4.66 -4.16
C LYS A 191 -8.53 6.10 -4.07
N LEU A 192 -8.46 6.79 -5.21
CA LEU A 192 -8.14 8.21 -5.28
C LEU A 192 -9.13 9.10 -4.51
N GLN A 193 -10.36 8.63 -4.32
CA GLN A 193 -11.41 9.33 -3.57
C GLN A 193 -11.75 8.63 -2.23
N GLU A 194 -11.58 7.30 -2.17
CA GLU A 194 -11.83 6.51 -0.96
C GLU A 194 -10.84 6.84 0.16
N LEU A 195 -9.57 7.04 -0.20
CA LEU A 195 -8.49 7.31 0.75
C LEU A 195 -8.13 8.79 0.72
N ALA A 196 -7.48 9.25 1.79
CA ALA A 196 -6.72 10.49 1.87
C ALA A 196 -5.31 10.11 2.31
N THR A 197 -4.35 10.27 1.39
CA THR A 197 -2.92 9.98 1.65
C THR A 197 -2.20 11.29 1.98
N ASP A 198 -1.54 11.34 3.13
CA ASP A 198 -0.75 12.52 3.54
C ASP A 198 0.67 12.53 2.93
N GLN A 199 1.43 13.60 3.20
CA GLN A 199 2.81 13.77 2.72
C GLN A 199 3.81 12.74 3.29
N LEU A 200 3.38 11.93 4.26
CA LEU A 200 4.16 10.85 4.87
C LEU A 200 3.70 9.47 4.39
N GLY A 201 2.75 9.41 3.45
CA GLY A 201 2.18 8.17 2.93
C GLY A 201 1.21 7.47 3.86
N ASN A 202 0.77 8.11 4.94
CA ASN A 202 -0.28 7.55 5.77
C ASN A 202 -1.62 7.71 5.04
N ALA A 203 -2.30 6.60 4.80
CA ALA A 203 -3.64 6.58 4.24
C ALA A 203 -4.70 6.54 5.35
N SER A 204 -5.73 7.37 5.18
CA SER A 204 -6.93 7.35 6.00
C SER A 204 -8.17 7.29 5.11
N TYR A 205 -9.27 6.71 5.59
CA TYR A 205 -10.51 6.71 4.80
C TYR A 205 -11.18 8.08 4.86
N THR A 206 -11.66 8.56 3.73
CA THR A 206 -12.55 9.73 3.66
C THR A 206 -13.94 9.38 4.21
N LEU A 207 -14.81 10.38 4.38
CA LEU A 207 -16.21 10.12 4.74
C LEU A 207 -16.87 9.22 3.68
N ASP A 208 -16.74 9.59 2.41
CA ASP A 208 -17.32 8.84 1.29
C ASP A 208 -16.66 7.47 1.12
N GLY A 209 -15.34 7.38 1.34
CA GLY A 209 -14.63 6.11 1.33
C GLY A 209 -15.15 5.12 2.37
N ASN A 210 -15.44 5.57 3.59
CA ASN A 210 -16.07 4.72 4.61
C ASN A 210 -17.51 4.33 4.27
N MET A 211 -18.24 5.18 3.53
CA MET A 211 -19.66 4.96 3.23
C MET A 211 -19.92 4.12 1.98
N PHE A 212 -19.11 4.29 0.94
CA PHE A 212 -19.38 3.75 -0.40
C PHE A 212 -18.29 2.80 -0.91
N GLY A 213 -17.04 3.01 -0.51
CA GLY A 213 -15.89 2.22 -0.96
C GLY A 213 -15.50 2.45 -2.43
N HIS A 214 -14.27 2.05 -2.77
CA HIS A 214 -13.66 2.34 -4.07
C HIS A 214 -14.35 1.64 -5.25
N LEU A 215 -15.03 0.49 -5.09
CA LEU A 215 -15.71 -0.18 -6.20
C LEU A 215 -16.81 0.71 -6.78
N MET A 216 -17.68 1.24 -5.91
CA MET A 216 -18.76 2.13 -6.34
C MET A 216 -18.21 3.44 -6.87
N MET A 217 -17.26 4.05 -6.15
CA MET A 217 -16.66 5.33 -6.52
C MET A 217 -15.91 5.24 -7.87
N GLY A 218 -15.16 4.15 -8.08
CA GLY A 218 -14.44 3.87 -9.33
C GLY A 218 -15.39 3.65 -10.51
N ALA A 219 -16.47 2.88 -10.32
CA ALA A 219 -17.47 2.66 -11.36
C ALA A 219 -18.18 3.98 -11.75
N ILE A 220 -18.49 4.85 -10.78
CA ILE A 220 -19.06 6.18 -11.04
C ILE A 220 -18.06 7.05 -11.81
N LEU A 221 -16.81 7.10 -11.39
CA LEU A 221 -15.75 7.87 -12.06
C LEU A 221 -15.64 7.46 -13.54
N VAL A 222 -15.53 6.16 -13.80
CA VAL A 222 -15.43 5.62 -15.17
C VAL A 222 -16.68 5.96 -15.99
N ARG A 223 -17.88 5.82 -15.40
CA ARG A 223 -19.14 6.15 -16.07
C ARG A 223 -19.23 7.63 -16.47
N ASP A 224 -18.81 8.53 -15.59
CA ASP A 224 -18.89 9.97 -15.82
C ASP A 224 -17.89 10.44 -16.88
N TYR A 225 -16.65 9.94 -16.85
CA TYR A 225 -15.71 10.12 -17.96
C TYR A 225 -16.24 9.54 -19.27
N GLY A 226 -16.83 8.35 -19.21
CA GLY A 226 -17.46 7.68 -20.33
C GLY A 226 -18.54 8.53 -21.01
N LYS A 227 -19.43 9.14 -20.22
CA LYS A 227 -20.46 10.06 -20.73
C LYS A 227 -19.86 11.30 -21.38
N LYS A 228 -18.87 11.94 -20.73
CA LYS A 228 -18.19 13.15 -21.23
C LYS A 228 -17.50 12.88 -22.57
N LEU A 229 -16.86 11.71 -22.70
CA LEU A 229 -16.09 11.30 -23.88
C LEU A 229 -16.92 10.54 -24.91
N GLN A 230 -18.23 10.35 -24.67
CA GLN A 230 -19.14 9.58 -25.53
C GLN A 230 -18.61 8.16 -25.80
N THR A 231 -18.02 7.53 -24.79
CA THR A 231 -17.54 6.14 -24.89
C THR A 231 -18.72 5.20 -25.18
N PRO A 232 -18.60 4.24 -26.11
CA PRO A 232 -19.66 3.29 -26.39
C PRO A 232 -20.17 2.57 -25.14
N GLU A 233 -21.49 2.50 -24.97
CA GLU A 233 -22.11 1.91 -23.79
C GLU A 233 -21.64 0.47 -23.48
N PRO A 234 -21.44 -0.44 -24.47
CA PRO A 234 -20.92 -1.77 -24.18
C PRO A 234 -19.52 -1.78 -23.55
N VAL A 235 -18.66 -0.81 -23.91
CA VAL A 235 -17.31 -0.69 -23.33
C VAL A 235 -17.41 -0.24 -21.87
N LEU A 236 -18.29 0.72 -21.57
CA LEU A 236 -18.50 1.19 -20.20
C LEU A 236 -19.06 0.10 -19.31
N LYS A 237 -20.08 -0.64 -19.77
CA LYS A 237 -20.67 -1.74 -18.99
C LYS A 237 -19.66 -2.82 -18.64
N GLU A 238 -18.76 -3.16 -19.57
CA GLU A 238 -17.72 -4.16 -19.31
C GLU A 238 -16.72 -3.66 -18.24
N LEU A 239 -16.22 -2.43 -18.35
CA LEU A 239 -15.31 -1.86 -17.36
C LEU A 239 -15.96 -1.69 -15.99
N GLU A 240 -17.20 -1.22 -15.94
CA GLU A 240 -17.97 -1.12 -14.70
C GLU A 240 -18.18 -2.49 -14.06
N HIS A 241 -18.48 -3.52 -14.86
CA HIS A 241 -18.61 -4.89 -14.36
C HIS A 241 -17.30 -5.42 -13.80
N ILE A 242 -16.18 -5.19 -14.50
CA ILE A 242 -14.85 -5.54 -14.00
C ILE A 242 -14.61 -4.86 -12.64
N ILE A 243 -14.80 -3.54 -12.54
CA ILE A 243 -14.59 -2.78 -11.29
C ILE A 243 -15.51 -3.29 -10.17
N LEU A 244 -16.79 -3.51 -10.45
CA LEU A 244 -17.77 -3.91 -9.43
C LEU A 244 -17.62 -5.37 -8.99
N SER A 245 -16.85 -6.18 -9.71
CA SER A 245 -16.68 -7.61 -9.43
C SER A 245 -15.26 -8.05 -9.11
N HIS A 246 -14.25 -7.17 -9.19
CA HIS A 246 -12.85 -7.58 -9.10
C HIS A 246 -12.45 -8.23 -7.77
N HIS A 247 -13.13 -7.91 -6.66
CA HIS A 247 -12.97 -8.64 -5.40
C HIS A 247 -13.41 -10.11 -5.46
N GLY A 248 -14.00 -10.58 -6.56
CA GLY A 248 -14.32 -11.98 -6.85
C GLY A 248 -15.61 -12.48 -6.20
N GLU A 249 -15.75 -12.29 -4.89
CA GLU A 249 -16.87 -12.80 -4.10
C GLU A 249 -17.53 -11.68 -3.27
N PRO A 250 -18.87 -11.68 -3.12
CA PRO A 250 -19.55 -10.69 -2.27
C PRO A 250 -19.08 -10.69 -0.82
N GLU A 251 -18.69 -11.85 -0.29
CA GLU A 251 -18.09 -12.01 1.03
C GLU A 251 -16.72 -11.31 1.16
N TRP A 252 -16.07 -11.01 0.03
CA TRP A 252 -14.82 -10.25 -0.05
C TRP A 252 -15.06 -8.79 -0.46
N GLY A 253 -16.32 -8.35 -0.55
CA GLY A 253 -16.70 -6.97 -0.85
C GLY A 253 -17.03 -6.69 -2.30
N ALA A 254 -17.09 -7.71 -3.17
CA ALA A 254 -17.61 -7.52 -4.54
C ALA A 254 -19.11 -7.19 -4.53
N VAL A 255 -19.57 -6.38 -5.47
CA VAL A 255 -21.03 -6.14 -5.63
C VAL A 255 -21.69 -7.34 -6.29
N VAL A 256 -21.00 -7.94 -7.26
CA VAL A 256 -21.42 -9.15 -7.99
C VAL A 256 -20.18 -10.01 -8.29
N LYS A 257 -20.39 -11.30 -8.58
CA LYS A 257 -19.30 -12.16 -9.03
C LYS A 257 -18.85 -11.80 -10.46
N PRO A 258 -17.57 -12.02 -10.81
CA PRO A 258 -17.10 -11.90 -12.18
C PRO A 258 -17.92 -12.80 -13.12
N ALA A 259 -18.41 -12.20 -14.20
CA ALA A 259 -19.30 -12.87 -15.16
C ALA A 259 -18.78 -12.85 -16.60
N SER A 260 -17.69 -12.12 -16.85
CA SER A 260 -16.88 -12.19 -18.07
C SER A 260 -15.53 -12.87 -17.76
N LEU A 261 -14.89 -13.42 -18.78
CA LEU A 261 -13.55 -14.00 -18.64
C LEU A 261 -12.55 -12.91 -18.24
N GLU A 262 -12.73 -11.70 -18.76
CA GLU A 262 -11.93 -10.53 -18.49
C GLU A 262 -12.03 -10.12 -17.01
N ALA A 263 -13.25 -9.98 -16.48
CA ALA A 263 -13.46 -9.69 -15.07
C ALA A 263 -12.91 -10.79 -14.17
N PHE A 264 -13.07 -12.06 -14.56
CA PHE A 264 -12.50 -13.18 -13.81
C PHE A 264 -10.97 -13.08 -13.76
N LEU A 265 -10.32 -12.85 -14.90
CA LEU A 265 -8.86 -12.70 -14.96
C LEU A 265 -8.38 -11.52 -14.12
N VAL A 266 -9.02 -10.35 -14.20
CA VAL A 266 -8.66 -9.18 -13.39
C VAL A 266 -8.77 -9.51 -11.89
N SER A 267 -9.86 -10.16 -11.48
CA SER A 267 -10.05 -10.59 -10.09
C SER A 267 -8.96 -11.57 -9.62
N GLN A 268 -8.56 -12.51 -10.46
CA GLN A 268 -7.48 -13.45 -10.12
C GLN A 268 -6.11 -12.77 -10.09
N ILE A 269 -5.85 -11.84 -11.02
CA ILE A 269 -4.59 -11.09 -11.08
C ILE A 269 -4.43 -10.22 -9.83
N ASP A 270 -5.48 -9.54 -9.40
CA ASP A 270 -5.51 -8.75 -8.17
C ASP A 270 -5.20 -9.63 -6.94
N MET A 271 -5.93 -10.74 -6.79
CA MET A 271 -5.70 -11.71 -5.71
C MET A 271 -4.27 -12.28 -5.71
N ILE A 272 -3.70 -12.55 -6.88
CA ILE A 272 -2.32 -13.03 -7.02
C ILE A 272 -1.36 -11.94 -6.54
N ASP A 273 -1.49 -10.71 -7.02
CA ASP A 273 -0.58 -9.63 -6.67
C ASP A 273 -0.60 -9.33 -5.17
N ALA A 274 -1.80 -9.24 -4.58
CA ALA A 274 -2.00 -9.05 -3.15
C ALA A 274 -1.30 -10.11 -2.29
N ARG A 275 -1.43 -11.40 -2.68
CA ARG A 275 -0.81 -12.52 -1.95
C ARG A 275 0.68 -12.60 -2.18
N VAL A 276 1.14 -12.42 -3.42
CA VAL A 276 2.56 -12.43 -3.75
C VAL A 276 3.29 -11.33 -3.01
N MET A 277 2.70 -10.12 -2.94
CA MET A 277 3.24 -9.03 -2.14
C MET A 277 3.37 -9.43 -0.66
N ALA A 278 2.33 -10.01 -0.06
CA ALA A 278 2.42 -10.49 1.33
C ALA A 278 3.49 -11.60 1.52
N PHE A 279 3.70 -12.47 0.53
CA PHE A 279 4.81 -13.43 0.54
C PHE A 279 6.18 -12.74 0.45
N GLU A 280 6.37 -11.79 -0.49
CA GLU A 280 7.62 -11.04 -0.66
C GLU A 280 8.01 -10.31 0.64
N GLU A 281 7.02 -9.70 1.32
CA GLU A 281 7.20 -9.02 2.60
C GLU A 281 7.66 -9.97 3.72
N GLU A 282 7.15 -11.20 3.77
CA GLU A 282 7.57 -12.18 4.78
C GLU A 282 8.91 -12.84 4.42
N ILE A 283 9.11 -13.19 3.14
CA ILE A 283 10.32 -13.86 2.66
C ILE A 283 11.57 -13.00 2.88
N THR A 284 11.47 -11.69 2.72
CA THR A 284 12.60 -10.76 2.94
C THR A 284 13.08 -10.71 4.40
N LYS A 285 12.29 -11.22 5.35
CA LYS A 285 12.63 -11.32 6.77
C LYS A 285 13.30 -12.64 7.15
N LEU A 286 13.34 -13.62 6.23
CA LEU A 286 13.82 -14.98 6.48
C LEU A 286 15.15 -15.22 5.76
N ASP A 287 16.06 -15.96 6.39
CA ASP A 287 17.19 -16.55 5.67
C ASP A 287 16.71 -17.69 4.75
N ALA A 288 17.49 -17.98 3.71
CA ALA A 288 17.15 -19.03 2.76
C ALA A 288 17.02 -20.39 3.46
N GLY A 289 15.97 -21.14 3.13
CA GLY A 289 15.67 -22.43 3.73
C GLY A 289 14.94 -22.37 5.08
N LEU A 290 14.70 -21.19 5.66
CA LEU A 290 13.99 -21.05 6.93
C LEU A 290 12.48 -20.84 6.77
N ILE A 291 11.77 -20.96 7.88
CA ILE A 291 10.32 -20.75 8.00
C ILE A 291 10.04 -19.66 9.04
N SER A 292 8.96 -18.91 8.87
CA SER A 292 8.54 -17.86 9.80
C SER A 292 8.18 -18.42 11.18
N ASP A 293 8.48 -17.65 12.23
CA ASP A 293 8.14 -18.00 13.62
C ASP A 293 6.64 -17.84 13.93
N SER A 294 5.94 -17.05 13.12
CA SER A 294 4.51 -16.80 13.27
C SER A 294 3.76 -17.00 11.96
N ARG A 295 2.44 -17.18 12.09
CA ARG A 295 1.55 -17.37 10.95
C ARG A 295 1.12 -16.01 10.39
N ASN A 296 1.14 -15.88 9.07
CA ASN A 296 0.66 -14.69 8.38
C ASN A 296 -0.87 -14.80 8.14
N PHE A 297 -1.64 -13.90 8.75
CA PHE A 297 -3.10 -13.87 8.64
C PHE A 297 -3.60 -13.58 7.22
N MET A 298 -2.94 -12.67 6.49
CA MET A 298 -3.30 -12.28 5.12
C MET A 298 -3.20 -13.42 4.12
N LEU A 299 -2.31 -14.38 4.40
CA LEU A 299 -2.10 -15.58 3.60
C LEU A 299 -2.95 -16.77 4.04
N GLY A 300 -4.02 -16.53 4.82
CA GLY A 300 -4.89 -17.59 5.33
C GLY A 300 -4.33 -18.29 6.57
N ASN A 301 -3.58 -17.56 7.39
CA ASN A 301 -3.04 -18.03 8.68
C ASN A 301 -2.06 -19.23 8.52
N ILE A 302 -1.12 -19.09 7.59
CA ILE A 302 -0.06 -20.07 7.29
C ILE A 302 1.31 -19.60 7.75
N PHE A 303 2.24 -20.53 7.97
CA PHE A 303 3.66 -20.21 8.07
C PHE A 303 4.24 -19.97 6.67
N VAL A 304 5.17 -19.02 6.54
CA VAL A 304 5.83 -18.71 5.27
C VAL A 304 7.24 -19.31 5.28
N HIS A 305 7.57 -20.06 4.24
CA HIS A 305 8.90 -20.64 4.05
C HIS A 305 9.62 -19.92 2.91
N ARG A 306 10.87 -19.52 3.12
CA ARG A 306 11.75 -19.02 2.05
C ARG A 306 12.50 -20.20 1.45
N SER A 307 12.31 -20.43 0.15
CA SER A 307 13.02 -21.48 -0.59
C SER A 307 14.54 -21.41 -0.38
N PRO A 308 15.24 -22.56 -0.35
CA PRO A 308 16.70 -22.57 -0.31
C PRO A 308 17.28 -21.97 -1.60
N GLU A 309 18.52 -21.49 -1.52
CA GLU A 309 19.28 -21.15 -2.72
C GLU A 309 19.59 -22.42 -3.50
N VAL A 310 19.36 -22.38 -4.81
CA VAL A 310 19.73 -23.46 -5.73
C VAL A 310 20.98 -22.96 -6.46
N GLU A 311 22.09 -23.69 -6.32
CA GLU A 311 23.35 -23.45 -7.04
C GLU A 311 23.18 -23.48 -8.56
#